data_AF-A0A8X6V4T0-F1
#
_entry.id   AF-A0A8X6V4T0-F1
#
_cell.length_a   1.000
_cell.length_b   1.000
_cell.length_c   1.000
_cell.angle_alpha   90.00
_cell.angle_beta   90.00
_cell.angle_gamma   90.00
#
_symmetry.space_group_name_H-M   'P 1'
#
loop_
_entity.id
_entity.type
_entity.pdbx_description
1 polymer ?
#
loop_
_entity_poly.entity_id
_entity_poly.type
_entity_poly.pdbx_seq_one_letter_code
_entity_poly.pdbx_strand_id
1 'polypeptide(L)'
;MDDSENENDIERTRFQSRYEAMHRTQREIGSRVGRNQTTVMRICDRWMQEGTMDRRGRSHSPQGTPSVEDRQIVRMTVTHRTVTSRTVAQHI
;
A
#
# COMPACT_ATOMS: atom_id res chain seq x y z
N MET A 1 -4.35 1.52 45.69
CA MET A 1 -5.05 2.04 44.50
C MET A 1 -4.00 2.18 43.43
N ASP A 2 -4.23 1.53 42.29
CA ASP A 2 -3.21 1.17 41.31
C ASP A 2 -2.87 2.38 40.42
N ASP A 3 -1.69 2.98 40.61
CA ASP A 3 -1.23 4.12 39.81
C ASP A 3 -1.15 3.80 38.30
N SER A 4 -1.03 2.51 37.95
CA SER A 4 -0.99 2.02 36.57
C SER A 4 -2.34 2.09 35.86
N GLU A 5 -3.46 1.96 36.58
CA GLU A 5 -4.80 2.15 36.01
C GLU A 5 -5.04 3.63 35.68
N ASN A 6 -4.54 4.54 36.52
CA ASN A 6 -4.65 5.98 36.34
C ASN A 6 -3.82 6.48 35.14
N GLU A 7 -2.61 5.97 34.95
CA GLU A 7 -1.77 6.33 33.80
C GLU A 7 -2.34 5.82 32.47
N ASN A 8 -2.91 4.60 32.46
CA ASN A 8 -3.62 4.09 31.29
C ASN A 8 -4.88 4.91 30.96
N ASP A 9 -5.64 5.35 31.96
CA ASP A 9 -6.85 6.15 31.73
C ASP A 9 -6.53 7.58 31.24
N ILE A 10 -5.39 8.14 31.68
CA ILE A 10 -4.82 9.40 31.15
C ILE A 10 -4.43 9.25 29.68
N GLU A 11 -3.67 8.20 29.33
CA GLU A 11 -3.27 7.96 27.94
C GLU A 11 -4.47 7.66 27.04
N ARG A 12 -5.46 6.92 27.54
CA ARG A 12 -6.72 6.67 26.83
C ARG A 12 -7.49 7.97 26.60
N THR A 13 -7.55 8.85 27.58
CA THR A 13 -8.20 10.17 27.47
C THR A 13 -7.45 11.09 26.49
N ARG A 14 -6.11 11.08 26.52
CA ARG A 14 -5.26 11.85 25.57
C ARG A 14 -5.43 11.35 24.14
N PHE A 15 -5.47 10.04 23.95
CA PHE A 15 -5.74 9.41 22.66
C PHE A 15 -7.14 9.78 22.15
N GLN A 16 -8.17 9.64 22.98
CA GLN A 16 -9.54 10.01 22.65
C GLN A 16 -9.66 11.49 22.26
N SER A 17 -9.02 12.39 23.02
CA SER A 17 -9.04 13.84 22.76
C SER A 17 -8.37 14.20 21.42
N ARG A 18 -7.21 13.59 21.13
CA ARG A 18 -6.53 13.74 19.83
C ARG A 18 -7.35 13.17 18.68
N TYR A 19 -7.96 12.01 18.89
CA TYR A 19 -8.82 11.36 17.90
C TYR A 19 -10.06 12.21 17.57
N GLU A 20 -10.73 12.76 18.58
CA GLU A 20 -11.86 13.68 18.44
C GLU A 20 -11.49 14.99 17.73
N ALA A 21 -10.33 15.58 18.06
CA ALA A 21 -9.84 16.77 17.38
C ALA A 21 -9.51 16.50 15.90
N MET A 22 -8.94 15.33 15.60
CA MET A 22 -8.68 14.87 14.25
C MET A 22 -9.98 14.63 13.47
N HIS A 23 -10.99 14.02 14.09
CA HIS A 23 -12.31 13.82 13.48
C HIS A 23 -13.03 15.13 13.14
N ARG A 24 -12.98 16.14 14.01
CA ARG A 24 -13.58 17.46 13.75
C ARG A 24 -12.93 18.16 12.58
N THR A 25 -11.60 18.17 12.52
CA THR A 25 -10.84 18.77 11.42
C THR A 25 -11.05 18.04 10.10
N GLN A 26 -11.21 16.71 10.10
CA GLN A 26 -11.51 15.94 8.89
C GLN A 26 -12.86 16.30 8.26
N ARG A 27 -13.90 16.55 9.07
CA ARG A 27 -15.21 16.98 8.54
C ARG A 27 -15.10 18.33 7.84
N GLU A 28 -14.37 19.26 8.44
CA GLU A 28 -14.14 20.60 7.87
C GLU A 28 -13.28 20.54 6.59
N ILE A 29 -12.20 19.75 6.62
CA ILE A 29 -11.35 19.50 5.44
C ILE A 29 -12.17 18.85 4.33
N GLY A 30 -12.99 17.84 4.65
CA GLY A 30 -13.87 17.17 3.70
C GLY A 30 -14.83 18.15 3.03
N SER A 31 -15.49 19.02 3.81
CA SER A 31 -16.35 20.07 3.28
C SER A 31 -15.61 21.07 2.37
N ARG A 32 -14.38 21.49 2.74
CA ARG A 32 -13.56 22.42 1.95
C ARG A 32 -13.06 21.81 0.63
N VAL A 33 -12.72 20.52 0.63
CA VAL A 33 -12.14 19.81 -0.52
C VAL A 33 -13.20 19.09 -1.35
N GLY A 34 -14.48 19.10 -0.91
CA GLY A 34 -15.58 18.40 -1.58
C GLY A 34 -15.42 16.88 -1.52
N ARG A 35 -14.90 16.34 -0.40
CA ARG A 35 -14.64 14.91 -0.20
C ARG A 35 -15.30 14.41 1.07
N ASN A 36 -15.70 13.14 1.07
CA ASN A 36 -16.24 12.51 2.26
C ASN A 36 -15.14 12.29 3.33
N GLN A 37 -15.57 12.23 4.59
CA GLN A 37 -14.68 12.06 5.75
C GLN A 37 -13.78 10.83 5.63
N THR A 38 -14.32 9.70 5.17
CA THR A 38 -13.57 8.45 4.99
C THR A 38 -12.40 8.62 4.01
N THR A 39 -12.58 9.40 2.95
CA THR A 39 -11.51 9.69 1.99
C THR A 39 -10.42 10.54 2.62
N VAL A 40 -10.80 11.56 3.41
CA VAL A 40 -9.83 12.41 4.12
C VAL A 40 -9.03 11.58 5.11
N MET A 41 -9.69 10.73 5.90
CA MET A 41 -9.02 9.85 6.88
C MET A 41 -8.03 8.91 6.21
N ARG A 42 -8.43 8.24 5.11
CA ARG A 42 -7.51 7.37 4.34
C ARG A 42 -6.29 8.10 3.80
N ILE A 43 -6.42 9.37 3.42
CA ILE A 43 -5.28 10.19 2.94
C ILE A 43 -4.36 10.54 4.12
N CYS A 44 -4.91 10.94 5.27
CA CYS A 44 -4.14 11.22 6.48
C CYS A 44 -3.39 9.98 6.98
N ASP A 45 -4.06 8.83 7.07
CA ASP A 45 -3.43 7.57 7.48
C ASP A 45 -2.30 7.18 6.54
N ARG A 46 -2.52 7.32 5.22
CA ARG A 46 -1.48 7.07 4.22
C ARG A 46 -0.29 8.01 4.41
N TRP A 47 -0.52 9.30 4.65
CA TRP A 47 0.56 10.26 4.87
C TRP A 47 1.36 9.95 6.14
N MET A 48 0.69 9.56 7.23
CA MET A 48 1.38 9.15 8.47
C MET A 48 2.23 7.89 8.29
N GLN A 49 1.78 6.94 7.46
CA GLN A 49 2.50 5.68 7.21
C GLN A 49 3.63 5.82 6.19
N GLU A 50 3.40 6.55 5.10
CA GLU A 50 4.30 6.59 3.94
C GLU A 50 5.16 7.87 3.90
N GLY A 51 4.83 8.90 4.68
CA GLY A 51 5.52 10.20 4.68
C GLY A 51 5.32 11.01 3.40
N THR A 52 4.56 10.50 2.43
CA THR A 52 4.32 11.13 1.13
C THR A 52 2.83 11.16 0.79
N MET A 53 2.40 12.25 0.15
CA MET A 53 1.05 12.35 -0.42
C MET A 53 0.98 11.85 -1.86
N ASP A 54 2.11 11.44 -2.44
CA ASP A 54 2.17 11.05 -3.83
C ASP A 54 1.29 9.83 -4.11
N ARG A 55 0.69 9.79 -5.30
CA ARG A 55 -0.15 8.67 -5.66
C ARG A 55 0.75 7.49 -5.98
N ARG A 56 0.58 6.37 -5.28
CA ARG A 56 1.15 5.10 -5.73
C ARG A 56 0.75 4.89 -7.19
N GLY A 57 1.74 4.85 -8.07
CA GLY A 57 1.52 4.48 -9.47
C GLY A 57 0.79 3.14 -9.49
N ARG A 58 -0.18 2.98 -10.40
CA ARG A 58 -0.76 1.67 -10.63
C ARG A 58 0.33 0.77 -11.19
N SER A 59 0.89 -0.10 -10.36
CA SER A 59 1.66 -1.23 -10.85
C SER A 59 0.66 -2.20 -11.47
N HIS A 60 0.71 -2.31 -12.80
CA HIS A 60 0.07 -3.43 -13.47
C HIS A 60 0.96 -4.66 -13.29
N SER A 61 0.37 -5.82 -13.02
CA SER A 61 1.11 -7.07 -13.20
C SER A 61 1.62 -7.10 -14.64
N PRO A 62 2.90 -7.44 -14.87
CA PRO A 62 3.43 -7.54 -16.22
C PRO A 62 2.54 -8.45 -17.07
N GLN A 63 2.08 -7.96 -18.21
CA GLN A 63 1.40 -8.79 -19.20
C GLN A 63 2.49 -9.49 -20.02
N GLY A 64 2.92 -10.67 -19.57
CA GLY A 64 4.02 -11.41 -20.17
C GLY A 64 4.45 -12.59 -19.30
N THR A 65 5.56 -13.20 -19.67
CA THR A 65 6.18 -14.31 -18.95
C THR A 65 6.72 -13.81 -17.59
N PRO A 66 6.44 -14.52 -16.48
CA PRO A 66 7.07 -14.26 -15.18
C PRO A 66 8.59 -14.32 -15.29
N SER A 67 9.29 -13.62 -14.39
CA SER A 67 10.77 -13.58 -14.38
C SER A 67 11.41 -14.98 -14.32
N VAL A 68 10.73 -15.97 -13.74
CA VAL A 68 11.19 -17.36 -13.71
C VAL A 68 11.17 -18.00 -15.10
N GLU A 69 10.08 -17.81 -15.85
CA GLU A 69 9.94 -18.30 -17.22
C GLU A 69 10.92 -17.59 -18.15
N ASP A 70 11.14 -16.28 -18.00
CA ASP A 70 12.17 -15.54 -18.75
C ASP A 70 13.57 -16.14 -18.58
N ARG A 71 13.94 -16.47 -17.34
CA ARG A 71 15.24 -17.13 -17.07
C ARG A 71 15.30 -18.51 -17.72
N GLN A 72 14.19 -19.23 -17.78
CA GLN A 72 14.11 -20.53 -18.42
C GLN A 72 14.22 -20.41 -19.95
N ILE A 73 13.56 -19.44 -20.56
CA ILE A 73 13.69 -19.10 -21.99
C ILE A 73 15.16 -18.81 -22.33
N VAL A 74 15.82 -17.97 -21.53
CA VAL A 74 17.25 -17.66 -21.69
C VAL A 74 18.10 -18.93 -21.57
N ARG A 75 17.87 -19.77 -20.56
CA ARG A 75 18.60 -21.04 -20.41
C ARG A 75 18.41 -21.96 -21.61
N MET A 76 17.17 -22.15 -22.07
CA MET A 76 16.87 -23.03 -23.20
C MET A 76 17.51 -22.56 -24.50
N THR A 77 17.46 -21.25 -24.79
CA THR A 77 18.03 -20.67 -26.00
C THR A 77 19.56 -20.65 -25.98
N VAL A 78 20.18 -20.48 -24.81
CA VAL A 78 21.63 -20.57 -24.63
C VAL A 78 22.12 -22.01 -24.81
N THR A 79 21.45 -23.00 -24.22
CA THR A 79 21.84 -24.41 -24.31
C THR A 79 21.54 -24.99 -25.70
N HIS A 80 20.41 -24.63 -26.30
CA HIS A 80 19.97 -25.15 -27.59
C HIS A 80 19.80 -24.02 -28.59
N ARG A 81 20.90 -23.65 -29.27
CA ARG A 81 20.97 -22.50 -30.20
C ARG A 81 19.93 -22.52 -31.33
N THR A 82 19.42 -23.69 -31.70
CA THR A 82 18.43 -23.89 -32.77
C THR A 82 17.01 -24.18 -32.26
N VAL A 83 16.78 -24.07 -30.95
CA VAL A 83 15.45 -24.30 -30.38
C VAL A 83 14.45 -23.28 -30.93
N THR A 84 13.29 -23.76 -31.35
CA THR A 84 12.25 -22.88 -31.90
C THR A 84 11.44 -22.22 -30.78
N SER A 85 10.90 -21.04 -31.02
CA SER A 85 10.01 -20.36 -30.06
C SER A 85 8.81 -21.21 -29.66
N ARG A 86 8.27 -22.03 -30.58
CA ARG A 86 7.19 -22.98 -30.28
C ARG A 86 7.64 -24.02 -29.27
N THR A 87 8.83 -24.58 -29.44
CA THR A 87 9.39 -25.57 -28.51
C THR A 87 9.65 -24.95 -27.14
N VAL A 88 10.16 -23.72 -27.08
CA VAL A 88 10.35 -23.01 -25.81
C VAL A 88 9.01 -22.78 -25.11
N ALA A 89 7.98 -22.32 -25.84
CA ALA A 89 6.63 -22.11 -25.31
C ALA A 89 5.93 -23.38 -24.80
N GLN A 90 6.39 -24.57 -25.21
CA GLN A 90 5.88 -25.85 -24.69
C GLN A 90 6.53 -26.27 -23.37
N HIS A 91 7.64 -25.64 -22.98
CA HIS A 91 8.43 -26.02 -21.81
C HIS A 91 8.40 -24.97 -20.69
N ILE A 92 7.82 -23.81 -20.95
CA ILE A 92 7.48 -22.79 -19.95
C ILE A 92 6.00 -22.93 -19.58
#